data_AF-A0A7X2FWN8-F1
#
_entry.id   AF-A0A7X2FWN8-F1
#
_cell.length_a   1.000
_cell.length_b   1.000
_cell.length_c   1.000
_cell.angle_alpha   90.00
_cell.angle_beta   90.00
_cell.angle_gamma   90.00
#
_symmetry.space_group_name_H-M   'P 1'
#
loop_
_entity.id
_entity.type
_entity.pdbx_description
1 polymer ?
#
loop_
_entity_poly.entity_id
_entity_poly.type
_entity_poly.pdbx_seq_one_letter_code
_entity_poly.pdbx_strand_id
1 'polypeptide(L)' 'MDWDEPIKKKPILQQPDLDVLSIEALNDYIEELRSEIGRAEEKIAAKHSARSGAEAFFKS' A
#
# COMPACT_ATOMS: atom_id res chain seq x y z
N MET A 1 7.86 32.66 -1.12
CA MET A 1 7.17 31.37 -0.92
C MET A 1 8.05 30.32 -1.56
N ASP A 2 8.76 29.56 -0.73
CA ASP A 2 9.69 28.50 -1.12
C ASP A 2 8.92 27.41 -1.88
N TRP A 3 9.13 27.32 -3.19
CA TRP A 3 8.41 26.39 -4.09
C TRP A 3 9.30 25.24 -4.60
N ASP A 4 10.47 25.04 -3.99
CA ASP A 4 11.47 24.02 -4.37
C ASP A 4 11.81 23.09 -3.19
N GLU A 5 10.81 22.67 -2.41
CA GLU A 5 11.06 21.58 -1.46
C GLU A 5 11.30 20.26 -2.23
N PRO A 6 12.46 19.60 -2.07
CA PRO A 6 12.71 18.34 -2.75
C PRO A 6 11.72 17.30 -2.26
N ILE A 7 10.90 16.79 -3.19
CA ILE A 7 9.98 15.68 -2.94
C ILE A 7 10.84 14.52 -2.46
N LYS A 8 10.84 14.25 -1.15
CA LYS A 8 11.48 13.06 -0.57
C LYS A 8 10.87 11.86 -1.28
N LYS A 9 11.63 11.28 -2.21
CA LYS A 9 11.27 10.01 -2.83
C LYS A 9 11.04 9.05 -1.68
N LYS A 10 9.80 8.55 -1.56
CA LYS A 10 9.48 7.55 -0.55
C LYS A 10 10.53 6.45 -0.69
N PRO A 11 11.16 6.01 0.41
CA PRO A 11 12.10 4.91 0.33
C PRO A 11 11.37 3.76 -0.36
N ILE A 12 11.83 3.42 -1.55
CA ILE A 12 11.42 2.18 -2.21
C ILE A 12 11.84 1.13 -1.19
N LEU A 13 10.88 0.38 -0.65
CA LEU A 13 11.20 -0.78 0.19
C LEU A 13 12.25 -1.56 -0.59
N GLN A 14 13.48 -1.62 -0.07
CA GLN A 14 14.55 -2.32 -0.77
C GLN A 14 14.11 -3.78 -0.85
N GLN A 15 13.68 -4.19 -2.04
CA GLN A 15 13.27 -5.56 -2.26
C GLN A 15 14.54 -6.42 -2.17
N PRO A 16 14.48 -7.57 -1.49
CA PRO A 16 15.61 -8.48 -1.44
C PRO A 16 15.94 -8.96 -2.87
N ASP A 17 17.20 -9.30 -3.09
CA ASP A 17 17.60 -10.04 -4.28
C ASP A 17 16.95 -11.43 -4.21
N LEU A 18 16.10 -11.75 -5.19
CA LEU A 18 15.33 -13.00 -5.18
C LEU A 18 16.19 -14.20 -5.60
N ASP A 19 17.29 -13.96 -6.34
CA ASP A 19 18.16 -15.04 -6.83
C ASP A 19 18.94 -15.73 -5.70
N VAL A 20 19.07 -15.08 -4.54
CA VAL A 20 19.75 -15.63 -3.37
C VAL A 20 18.82 -16.30 -2.35
N LEU A 21 17.50 -16.23 -2.55
CA LEU A 21 16.52 -16.82 -1.63
C LEU A 21 16.26 -18.29 -1.94
N SER A 22 16.07 -19.10 -0.88
CA SER A 22 15.58 -20.47 -1.05
C SER A 22 14.10 -20.48 -1.45
N ILE A 23 13.60 -21.63 -1.91
CA ILE A 23 12.17 -21.80 -2.22
C ILE A 23 11.29 -21.51 -0.99
N GLU A 24 11.71 -21.94 0.19
CA GLU A 24 10.97 -21.67 1.44
C GLU A 24 10.94 -20.17 1.71
N ALA A 25 12.08 -19.48 1.61
CA ALA A 25 12.16 -18.03 1.82
C ALA A 25 11.33 -17.25 0.78
N LEU A 26 11.25 -17.73 -0.46
CA LEU A 26 10.39 -17.14 -1.50
C LEU A 26 8.91 -17.30 -1.16
N ASN A 27 8.50 -18.46 -0.63
CA ASN A 27 7.12 -18.65 -0.18
C ASN A 27 6.77 -17.73 0.98
N ASP A 28 7.66 -17.61 1.98
CA ASP A 28 7.46 -16.71 3.12
C ASP A 28 7.36 -15.25 2.66
N TYR A 29 8.25 -14.82 1.76
CA TYR A 29 8.23 -13.48 1.17
C TYR A 29 6.91 -13.20 0.42
N ILE A 30 6.39 -14.18 -0.31
CA ILE A 30 5.10 -14.07 -1.00
C ILE A 30 3.96 -13.89 0.00
N GLU A 31 3.94 -14.66 1.09
CA GLU A 31 2.91 -14.57 2.12
C GLU A 31 2.92 -13.21 2.83
N GLU A 32 4.10 -12.66 3.12
CA GLU A 32 4.24 -11.31 3.67
C GLU A 32 3.67 -10.25 2.72
N LEU A 33 4.02 -10.33 1.43
CA LEU A 33 3.49 -9.40 0.43
C LEU A 33 1.97 -9.52 0.27
N ARG A 34 1.42 -10.73 0.29
CA ARG A 34 -0.03 -10.97 0.24
C ARG A 34 -0.73 -10.37 1.46
N SER A 35 -0.14 -10.50 2.64
CA SER A 35 -0.65 -9.87 3.86
C SER A 35 -0.68 -8.35 3.71
N GLU A 36 0.40 -7.74 3.19
CA GLU A 36 0.45 -6.30 2.98
C GLU A 36 -0.60 -5.82 1.96
N ILE A 37 -0.79 -6.57 0.87
CA ILE A 37 -1.85 -6.32 -0.11
C ILE A 37 -3.22 -6.31 0.59
N GLY A 38 -3.51 -7.33 1.41
CA GLY A 38 -4.77 -7.39 2.16
C GLY A 38 -5.00 -6.16 3.04
N ARG A 39 -3.98 -5.72 3.80
CA ARG A 39 -4.08 -4.48 4.60
C ARG A 39 -4.36 -3.25 3.74
N ALA A 40 -3.72 -3.14 2.59
CA ALA A 40 -3.92 -2.01 1.68
C ALA A 40 -5.34 -2.01 1.11
N GLU A 41 -5.85 -3.18 0.70
CA GLU A 41 -7.21 -3.36 0.19
C GLU A 41 -8.26 -2.98 1.24
N GLU A 42 -8.09 -3.39 2.50
CA GLU A 42 -8.98 -2.99 3.61
C GLU A 42 -9.04 -1.47 3.79
N LYS A 43 -7.88 -0.80 3.73
CA LYS A 43 -7.83 0.68 3.84
C LYS A 43 -8.49 1.35 2.65
N ILE A 44 -8.36 0.79 1.45
CA ILE A 44 -9.02 1.28 0.24
C ILE A 44 -10.53 1.12 0.38
N ALA A 45 -11.01 -0.05 0.79
CA ALA A 45 -12.44 -0.32 1.00
C ALA A 45 -13.05 0.65 2.03
N ALA A 46 -12.36 0.90 3.15
CA ALA A 46 -12.80 1.87 4.15
C ALA A 46 -12.92 3.29 3.58
N LYS A 47 -11.97 3.72 2.73
CA LYS A 47 -12.03 5.03 2.06
C LYS A 47 -13.20 5.12 1.07
N HIS A 48 -13.46 4.07 0.30
CA HIS A 48 -14.62 4.02 -0.60
C HIS A 48 -15.93 4.12 0.18
N SER A 49 -16.08 3.36 1.27
CA SER A 49 -17.26 3.42 2.13
C SER A 49 -17.48 4.82 2.70
N ALA A 50 -16.43 5.46 3.22
CA ALA A 50 -16.50 6.83 3.72
C ALA A 50 -16.94 7.82 2.64
N ARG A 51 -16.39 7.70 1.42
CA ARG A 51 -16.77 8.54 0.28
C ARG A 51 -18.24 8.33 -0.10
N SER A 52 -18.69 7.09 -0.26
CA SER A 52 -20.08 6.79 -0.61
C SER A 52 -21.07 7.28 0.45
N GLY A 53 -20.71 7.14 1.74
CA GLY A 53 -21.51 7.68 2.85
C GLY A 53 -21.64 9.20 2.79
N ALA A 54 -20.54 9.91 2.50
CA ALA A 54 -20.58 11.36 2.31
C ALA A 54 -21.42 11.76 1.09
N GLU A 55 -21.24 11.08 -0.06
CA GLU A 55 -22.02 11.35 -1.27
C GLU A 55 -23.53 11.15 -1.05
N ALA A 56 -23.93 10.16 -0.25
CA ALA A 56 -25.33 9.94 0.11
C ALA A 56 -25.88 11.05 1.02
N PHE A 57 -25.09 11.49 2.01
CA PHE A 57 -25.48 12.57 2.93
C PHE A 57 -25.66 13.93 2.25
N PHE A 58 -24.83 14.26 1.25
CA PHE A 58 -24.91 15.54 0.55
C PHE A 58 -25.89 15.56 -0.64
N LYS A 59 -26.44 14.41 -1.05
CA LYS A 59 -27.46 14.30 -2.11
C LYS A 59 -28.89 14.23 -1.58
N SER A 60 -29.09 14.10 -0.26
CA SER A 60 -30.40 14.17 0.41
C SER A 60 -30.77 15.59 0.82
#